data_AF-A0A5E5AUY1-F1
#
_entry.id   AF-A0A5E5AUY1-F1
#
_cell.length_a   1.000
_cell.length_b   1.000
_cell.length_c   1.000
_cell.angle_alpha   90.00
_cell.angle_beta   90.00
_cell.angle_gamma   90.00
#
_symmetry.space_group_name_H-M   'P 1'
#
loop_
_entity.id
_entity.type
_entity.pdbx_description
1 polymer ?
#
loop_
_entity_poly.entity_id
_entity_poly.type
_entity_poly.pdbx_seq_one_letter_code
_entity_poly.pdbx_strand_id
1 'polypeptide(L)'
;MFLREEKGGEVQTKEMLYCPMMGTHEPVPDTATAWREEHGHAWVFNPWTGRQRTPIEIEQDPQGRVLIPPGETPTGECERHLFMEFRASGALGQFRRAGWCGRLDAQRLIVKLHKDEQVLSFKLTDPVDEERYYQLLHLEVWRLATQ
;
A
#
# COMPACT_ATOMS: atom_id res chain seq x y z
N MET A 1 4.50 -28.22 21.44
CA MET A 1 4.85 -26.94 22.09
C MET A 1 5.43 -26.04 21.00
N PHE A 2 4.78 -24.90 20.80
CA PHE A 2 5.06 -23.79 19.88
C PHE A 2 6.56 -23.42 19.87
N LEU A 3 7.19 -22.93 18.79
CA LEU A 3 6.77 -21.88 17.87
C LEU A 3 7.30 -22.16 16.45
N ARG A 4 6.41 -22.14 15.46
CA ARG A 4 6.79 -21.81 14.09
C ARG A 4 7.00 -20.29 14.11
N GLU A 5 8.24 -19.84 14.09
CA GLU A 5 8.51 -18.43 13.78
C GLU A 5 8.11 -18.21 12.33
N GLU A 6 6.86 -17.80 12.12
CA GLU A 6 6.49 -17.08 10.91
C GLU A 6 7.18 -15.72 11.00
N LYS A 7 8.46 -15.68 10.62
CA LYS A 7 9.10 -14.43 10.23
C LYS A 7 8.36 -13.92 9.00
N GLY A 8 7.34 -13.10 9.23
CA GLY A 8 6.67 -12.34 8.18
C GLY A 8 7.75 -11.70 7.31
N GLY A 9 7.65 -11.93 6.00
CA GLY A 9 8.71 -11.66 5.03
C GLY A 9 9.40 -10.32 5.26
N GLU A 10 10.64 -10.36 5.75
CA GLU A 10 11.49 -9.17 5.85
C GLU A 10 11.84 -8.72 4.43
N VAL A 11 11.14 -7.69 3.97
CA VAL A 11 11.45 -6.99 2.71
C VAL A 11 12.35 -5.79 3.05
N GLN A 12 13.26 -5.45 2.14
CA GLN A 12 14.21 -4.33 2.27
C GLN A 12 15.32 -4.57 3.30
N THR A 13 16.05 -5.66 3.09
CA THR A 13 17.18 -6.09 3.94
C THR A 13 18.47 -5.35 3.62
N LYS A 14 18.54 -4.68 2.47
CA LYS A 14 19.70 -3.87 2.09
C LYS A 14 19.89 -2.65 2.99
N GLU A 15 21.15 -2.40 3.33
CA GLU A 15 21.53 -1.26 4.16
C GLU A 15 21.12 0.08 3.54
N MET A 16 20.63 0.99 4.40
CA MET A 16 20.28 2.34 4.01
C MET A 16 21.52 3.22 3.94
N LEU A 17 21.66 3.97 2.85
CA LEU A 17 22.81 4.85 2.59
C LEU A 17 22.51 6.33 2.86
N TYR A 18 21.23 6.69 2.81
CA TYR A 18 20.75 8.06 2.97
C TYR A 18 19.67 8.12 4.04
N CYS A 19 19.65 9.20 4.81
CA CYS A 19 18.62 9.49 5.79
C CYS A 19 17.23 9.59 5.12
N PRO A 20 16.25 8.74 5.50
CA PRO A 20 14.90 8.82 4.94
C PRO A 20 14.20 10.16 5.17
N MET A 21 14.63 10.95 6.17
CA MET A 21 14.06 12.27 6.47
C MET A 21 14.76 13.41 5.72
N MET A 22 16.09 13.38 5.65
CA MET A 22 16.91 14.52 5.19
C MET A 22 17.61 14.29 3.84
N GLY A 23 17.70 13.05 3.37
CA GLY A 23 18.42 12.69 2.15
C GLY A 23 19.94 12.78 2.27
N THR A 24 20.49 13.03 3.46
CA THR A 24 21.93 13.14 3.72
C THR A 24 22.55 11.78 4.04
N HIS A 25 23.86 11.61 3.80
CA HIS A 25 24.62 10.39 4.06
C HIS A 25 25.06 10.25 5.54
N GLU A 26 24.27 10.83 6.45
CA GLU A 26 24.50 10.86 7.90
C GLU A 26 24.35 9.48 8.54
N PRO A 27 24.81 9.28 9.80
CA PRO A 27 24.58 8.03 10.51
C PRO A 27 23.07 7.81 10.66
N VAL A 28 22.57 6.82 9.93
CA VAL A 28 21.20 6.31 10.01
C VAL A 28 21.28 4.86 10.49
N PRO A 29 20.20 4.31 11.06
CA PRO A 29 20.16 2.89 11.36
C PRO A 29 20.45 2.10 10.08
N ASP A 30 21.26 1.04 10.19
CA ASP A 30 21.70 0.28 9.03
C ASP A 30 20.51 -0.35 8.28
N THR A 31 19.36 -0.57 8.92
CA THR A 31 18.20 -1.27 8.33
C THR A 31 16.91 -0.45 8.31
N ALA A 32 16.09 -0.69 7.28
CA ALA A 32 14.77 -0.08 7.13
C ALA A 32 13.80 -0.40 8.29
N THR A 33 13.92 -1.60 8.89
CA THR A 33 13.13 -2.00 10.06
C THR A 33 13.47 -1.14 11.27
N ALA A 34 14.76 -0.99 11.60
CA ALA A 34 15.20 -0.18 12.74
C ALA A 34 14.73 1.28 12.60
N TRP A 35 14.82 1.86 11.40
CA TRP A 35 14.30 3.21 11.18
C TRP A 35 12.79 3.33 11.40
N ARG A 36 12.00 2.35 10.98
CA ARG A 36 10.55 2.37 11.22
C ARG A 36 10.20 2.29 12.69
N GLU A 37 10.94 1.50 13.46
CA GLU A 37 10.73 1.38 14.89
C GLU A 37 11.03 2.69 15.62
N GLU A 38 12.10 3.38 15.20
CA GLU A 38 12.55 4.61 15.86
C GLU A 38 11.80 5.87 15.39
N HIS A 39 11.53 5.98 14.08
CA HIS A 39 11.08 7.23 13.45
C HIS A 39 9.71 7.13 12.75
N GLY A 40 9.17 5.93 12.58
CA GLY A 40 7.84 5.71 12.00
C GLY A 40 7.69 6.23 10.56
N HIS A 41 7.05 7.40 10.41
CA HIS A 41 6.52 7.95 9.15
C HIS A 41 7.46 8.92 8.41
N ALA A 42 8.70 9.11 8.86
CA ALA A 42 9.62 10.06 8.27
C ALA A 42 10.37 9.49 7.05
N TRP A 43 9.66 9.24 5.94
CA TRP A 43 10.22 8.71 4.68
C TRP A 43 10.05 9.69 3.51
N VAL A 44 10.66 10.87 3.62
CA VAL A 44 10.64 11.92 2.59
C VAL A 44 11.59 11.62 1.43
N PHE A 45 12.68 10.91 1.70
CA PHE A 45 13.68 10.50 0.73
C PHE A 45 13.74 8.98 0.60
N ASN A 46 14.13 8.49 -0.57
CA ASN A 46 14.48 7.09 -0.77
C ASN A 46 15.85 6.83 -0.13
N PRO A 47 15.97 5.95 0.87
CA PRO A 47 17.21 5.81 1.63
C PRO A 47 18.31 5.02 0.93
N TRP A 48 18.03 4.43 -0.22
CA TRP A 48 19.07 3.74 -1.01
C TRP A 48 19.60 4.59 -2.16
N THR A 49 18.84 5.61 -2.59
CA THR A 49 19.20 6.44 -3.75
C THR A 49 19.36 7.92 -3.42
N GLY A 50 18.90 8.37 -2.26
CA GLY A 50 18.88 9.79 -1.88
C GLY A 50 17.85 10.61 -2.65
N ARG A 51 17.03 9.98 -3.50
CA ARG A 51 15.99 10.68 -4.28
C ARG A 51 14.87 11.16 -3.35
N GLN A 52 14.54 12.45 -3.45
CA GLN A 52 13.35 12.99 -2.81
C GLN A 52 12.08 12.38 -3.41
N ARG A 53 11.17 11.93 -2.55
CA ARG A 53 9.86 11.42 -2.94
C ARG A 53 8.89 12.58 -3.14
N THR A 54 7.95 12.39 -4.06
CA THR A 54 6.85 13.31 -4.29
C THR A 54 5.84 13.23 -3.14
N PRO A 55 5.03 14.29 -2.89
CA PRO A 55 3.98 14.25 -1.88
C PRO A 55 3.00 13.09 -2.06
N ILE A 56 2.67 12.74 -3.31
CA ILE A 56 1.78 11.62 -3.65
C ILE A 56 2.41 10.28 -3.26
N GLU A 57 3.69 10.07 -3.60
CA GLU A 57 4.41 8.85 -3.20
C GLU A 57 4.47 8.71 -1.67
N ILE A 58 4.64 9.81 -0.94
CA ILE A 58 4.66 9.83 0.54
C ILE A 58 3.28 9.54 1.13
N GLU A 59 2.22 10.13 0.57
CA GLU A 59 0.84 9.89 1.02
C GLU A 59 0.42 8.42 0.86
N GLN A 60 0.83 7.81 -0.26
CA GLN A 60 0.53 6.41 -0.58
C GLN A 60 1.36 5.42 0.25
N ASP A 61 2.63 5.74 0.51
CA ASP A 61 3.52 4.89 1.32
C ASP A 61 4.31 5.70 2.38
N PRO A 62 3.66 6.12 3.47
CA PRO A 62 4.30 6.93 4.50
C PRO A 62 5.43 6.21 5.25
N GLN A 63 5.46 4.87 5.21
CA GLN A 63 6.44 4.03 5.91
C GLN A 63 7.54 3.49 4.98
N GLY A 64 7.56 3.91 3.72
CA GLY A 64 8.57 3.53 2.75
C GLY A 64 8.57 2.04 2.43
N ARG A 65 7.48 1.29 2.63
CA ARG A 65 7.40 -0.16 2.43
C ARG A 65 7.39 -0.57 0.95
N VAL A 66 6.98 0.33 0.07
CA VAL A 66 6.89 0.04 -1.38
C VAL A 66 8.15 0.46 -2.13
N LEU A 67 9.11 1.08 -1.44
CA LEU A 67 10.41 1.40 -2.02
C LEU A 67 11.22 0.12 -2.22
N ILE A 68 11.76 -0.07 -3.41
CA ILE A 68 12.55 -1.27 -3.73
C ILE A 68 14.03 -0.90 -3.67
N PRO A 69 14.85 -1.55 -2.83
CA PRO A 69 16.28 -1.30 -2.79
C PRO A 69 16.94 -1.69 -4.12
N PRO A 70 17.98 -0.97 -4.57
CA PRO A 70 18.67 -1.30 -5.80
C PRO A 70 19.22 -2.72 -5.78
N GLY A 71 18.85 -3.54 -6.76
CA GLY A 71 19.27 -4.93 -6.87
C GLY A 71 18.41 -5.94 -6.11
N GLU A 72 17.41 -5.48 -5.34
CA GLU A 72 16.34 -6.34 -4.85
C GLU A 72 15.21 -6.39 -5.89
N THR A 73 14.66 -7.58 -6.10
CA THR A 73 13.38 -7.74 -6.80
C THR A 73 12.26 -7.64 -5.76
N PRO A 74 11.16 -6.91 -6.05
CA PRO A 74 10.00 -6.95 -5.18
C PRO A 74 9.56 -8.42 -5.03
N THR A 75 9.34 -8.87 -3.80
CA THR A 75 8.84 -10.22 -3.57
C THR A 75 7.45 -10.35 -4.19
N GLY A 76 7.04 -11.55 -4.60
CA GLY A 76 5.71 -11.76 -5.19
C GLY A 76 4.56 -11.27 -4.29
N GLU A 77 4.78 -11.20 -2.97
CA GLU A 77 3.83 -10.61 -2.01
C GLU A 77 3.80 -9.07 -2.07
N CYS A 78 4.96 -8.42 -2.22
CA CYS A 78 5.06 -6.97 -2.40
C CYS A 78 4.44 -6.54 -3.74
N GLU A 79 4.75 -7.26 -4.82
CA GLU A 79 4.12 -7.05 -6.12
C GLU A 79 2.60 -7.25 -6.05
N ARG A 80 2.14 -8.30 -5.36
CA ARG A 80 0.71 -8.57 -5.16
C ARG A 80 0.03 -7.44 -4.38
N HIS A 81 0.64 -6.97 -3.29
CA HIS A 81 0.09 -5.89 -2.48
C HIS A 81 -0.05 -4.60 -3.30
N LEU A 82 1.02 -4.21 -3.99
CA LEU A 82 1.02 -3.06 -4.89
C LEU A 82 -0.04 -3.18 -5.97
N PHE A 83 -0.12 -4.34 -6.62
CA PHE A 83 -1.12 -4.58 -7.66
C PHE A 83 -2.56 -4.52 -7.13
N MET A 84 -2.80 -5.03 -5.91
CA MET A 84 -4.10 -4.92 -5.24
C MET A 84 -4.45 -3.48 -4.92
N GLU A 85 -3.51 -2.72 -4.36
CA GLU A 85 -3.68 -1.31 -4.04
C GLU A 85 -4.02 -0.51 -5.31
N PHE A 86 -3.20 -0.64 -6.37
CA PHE A 86 -3.41 0.08 -7.63
C PHE A 86 -4.77 -0.23 -8.26
N ARG A 87 -5.16 -1.51 -8.32
CA ARG A 87 -6.47 -1.91 -8.85
C ARG A 87 -7.62 -1.37 -8.00
N ALA A 88 -7.50 -1.46 -6.68
CA ALA A 88 -8.53 -0.96 -5.76
C ALA A 88 -8.68 0.56 -5.86
N SER A 89 -7.58 1.29 -5.90
CA SER A 89 -7.55 2.74 -6.06
C SER A 89 -8.17 3.16 -7.40
N GLY A 90 -7.85 2.48 -8.50
CA GLY A 90 -8.49 2.69 -9.80
C GLY A 90 -10.00 2.43 -9.76
N ALA A 91 -10.42 1.35 -9.08
CA ALA A 91 -11.83 0.99 -8.92
C ALA A 91 -12.63 2.05 -8.14
N LEU A 92 -12.03 2.72 -7.14
CA LEU A 92 -12.69 3.83 -6.43
C LEU A 92 -13.12 4.96 -7.37
N GLY A 93 -12.39 5.20 -8.45
CA GLY A 93 -12.78 6.15 -9.50
C GLY A 93 -14.07 5.75 -10.21
N GLN A 94 -14.25 4.47 -10.53
CA GLN A 94 -15.47 3.96 -11.17
C GLN A 94 -16.65 3.94 -10.19
N PHE A 95 -16.42 3.54 -8.95
CA PHE A 95 -17.42 3.62 -7.88
C PHE A 95 -17.95 5.05 -7.71
N ARG A 96 -17.06 6.05 -7.77
CA ARG A 96 -17.45 7.47 -7.74
C ARG A 96 -18.38 7.86 -8.87
N ARG A 97 -18.16 7.35 -10.08
CA ARG A 97 -19.05 7.58 -11.23
C ARG A 97 -20.43 6.93 -11.04
N ALA A 98 -20.48 5.84 -10.28
CA ALA A 98 -21.71 5.15 -9.90
C ALA A 98 -22.38 5.72 -8.63
N GLY A 99 -21.93 6.88 -8.13
CA GLY A 99 -22.50 7.56 -6.96
C GLY A 99 -22.04 7.02 -5.61
N TRP A 100 -21.05 6.12 -5.58
CA TRP A 100 -20.44 5.66 -4.34
C TRP A 100 -19.31 6.60 -3.92
N CYS A 101 -19.15 6.78 -2.62
CA CYS A 101 -17.96 7.40 -2.07
C CYS A 101 -17.13 6.31 -1.37
N GLY A 102 -15.81 6.34 -1.53
CA GLY A 102 -14.97 5.27 -1.03
C GLY A 102 -13.60 5.73 -0.59
N ARG A 103 -13.01 4.98 0.35
CA ARG A 103 -11.64 5.17 0.84
C ARG A 103 -10.93 3.83 0.90
N LEU A 104 -9.65 3.84 0.55
CA LEU A 104 -8.75 2.71 0.67
C LEU A 104 -7.75 2.99 1.80
N ASP A 105 -7.69 2.08 2.77
CA ASP A 105 -6.54 1.94 3.67
C ASP A 105 -5.52 1.07 2.94
N ALA A 106 -4.52 1.69 2.31
CA ALA A 106 -3.51 1.00 1.51
C ALA A 106 -2.72 -0.01 2.35
N GLN A 107 -2.34 0.36 3.58
CA GLN A 107 -1.53 -0.49 4.45
C GLN A 107 -2.25 -1.78 4.82
N ARG A 108 -3.55 -1.71 5.11
CA ARG A 108 -4.36 -2.88 5.50
C ARG A 108 -5.06 -3.53 4.32
N LEU A 109 -4.99 -2.93 3.13
CA LEU A 109 -5.79 -3.23 1.96
C LEU A 109 -7.28 -3.39 2.29
N ILE A 110 -7.82 -2.42 3.04
CA ILE A 110 -9.24 -2.38 3.39
C ILE A 110 -9.91 -1.25 2.62
N VAL A 111 -10.91 -1.59 1.80
CA VAL A 111 -11.76 -0.61 1.12
C VAL A 111 -13.04 -0.43 1.91
N LYS A 112 -13.41 0.83 2.16
CA LYS A 112 -14.73 1.19 2.69
C LYS A 112 -15.48 2.00 1.66
N LEU A 113 -16.66 1.53 1.29
CA LEU A 113 -17.58 2.20 0.36
C LEU A 113 -18.84 2.63 1.11
N HIS A 114 -19.41 3.75 0.69
CA HIS A 114 -20.72 4.22 1.13
C HIS A 114 -21.52 4.78 -0.04
N LYS A 115 -22.83 4.50 -0.02
CA LYS A 115 -23.83 5.04 -0.96
C LYS A 115 -25.16 5.05 -0.23
N ASP A 116 -25.77 6.23 -0.14
CA ASP A 116 -26.98 6.46 0.65
C ASP A 116 -26.81 5.94 2.10
N GLU A 117 -27.67 5.04 2.57
CA GLU A 117 -27.58 4.40 3.90
C GLU A 117 -26.68 3.15 3.93
N GLN A 118 -26.18 2.70 2.76
CA GLN A 118 -25.39 1.48 2.66
C GLN A 118 -23.91 1.76 2.90
N VAL A 119 -23.32 1.02 3.84
CA VAL A 119 -21.87 1.03 4.11
C VAL A 119 -21.31 -0.37 3.95
N LEU A 120 -20.28 -0.51 3.10
CA LEU A 120 -19.62 -1.78 2.81
C LEU A 120 -18.13 -1.67 3.12
N SER A 121 -17.56 -2.76 3.64
CA SER A 121 -16.13 -2.87 3.94
C SER A 121 -15.60 -4.17 3.34
N PHE A 122 -14.44 -4.11 2.69
CA PHE A 122 -13.81 -5.23 2.01
C PHE A 122 -12.35 -5.33 2.40
N LYS A 123 -11.91 -6.47 2.93
CA LYS A 123 -10.48 -6.73 3.18
C LYS A 123 -9.88 -7.46 1.98
N LEU A 124 -9.16 -6.75 1.11
CA LEU A 124 -8.71 -7.30 -0.18
C LEU A 124 -7.63 -8.39 -0.07
N THR A 125 -7.01 -8.55 1.10
CA THR A 125 -6.15 -9.70 1.36
C THR A 125 -6.94 -11.00 1.51
N ASP A 126 -8.23 -10.92 1.81
CA ASP A 126 -9.15 -12.07 1.84
C ASP A 126 -9.75 -12.27 0.43
N PRO A 127 -9.53 -13.43 -0.21
CA PRO A 127 -10.03 -13.69 -1.57
C PRO A 127 -11.55 -13.53 -1.71
N VAL A 128 -12.33 -13.84 -0.67
CA VAL A 128 -13.80 -13.74 -0.72
C VAL A 128 -14.23 -12.27 -0.77
N ASP A 129 -13.60 -11.42 0.03
CA ASP A 129 -13.90 -9.99 0.03
C ASP A 129 -13.33 -9.29 -1.22
N GLU A 130 -12.16 -9.73 -1.71
CA GLU A 130 -11.60 -9.27 -2.99
C GLU A 130 -12.60 -9.54 -4.13
N GLU A 131 -13.10 -10.76 -4.23
CA GLU A 131 -14.07 -11.13 -5.27
C GLU A 131 -15.37 -10.34 -5.15
N ARG A 132 -15.94 -10.23 -3.94
CA ARG A 132 -17.16 -9.44 -3.71
C ARG A 132 -17.00 -7.97 -4.10
N TYR A 133 -15.84 -7.38 -3.81
CA TYR A 133 -15.54 -5.99 -4.19
C TYR A 133 -15.57 -5.80 -5.71
N TYR A 134 -14.92 -6.67 -6.47
CA TYR A 134 -14.88 -6.55 -7.94
C TYR A 134 -16.18 -6.99 -8.62
N GLN A 135 -16.93 -7.93 -8.04
CA GLN A 135 -18.29 -8.25 -8.50
C GLN A 135 -19.22 -7.05 -8.35
N LEU A 136 -19.18 -6.37 -7.21
CA LEU A 136 -19.95 -5.13 -7.01
C LEU A 136 -19.57 -4.06 -8.04
N LEU A 137 -18.27 -3.86 -8.28
CA LEU A 137 -17.78 -2.92 -9.30
C LEU A 137 -18.36 -3.25 -10.67
N HIS A 138 -18.32 -4.53 -11.07
CA HIS A 138 -18.84 -4.99 -12.35
C HIS A 138 -20.34 -4.68 -12.50
N LEU A 139 -21.14 -4.94 -11.46
CA LEU A 139 -22.57 -4.66 -11.44
C LEU A 139 -22.87 -3.15 -11.55
N GLU A 140 -22.13 -2.30 -10.85
CA GLU A 140 -22.32 -0.85 -10.91
C GLU A 140 -21.92 -0.27 -12.27
N VAL A 141 -20.80 -0.73 -12.85
CA VAL A 141 -20.36 -0.29 -14.18
C VAL A 141 -21.35 -0.74 -15.25
N TRP A 142 -21.85 -1.97 -15.17
CA TRP A 142 -22.89 -2.46 -16.08
C TRP A 142 -24.16 -1.63 -16.00
N ARG A 143 -24.63 -1.31 -14.79
CA ARG A 143 -25.83 -0.47 -14.59
C ARG A 143 -25.71 0.89 -15.25
N LEU A 144 -24.54 1.53 -15.15
CA LEU A 144 -24.28 2.80 -15.83
C LEU A 144 -24.24 2.68 -17.36
N ALA A 145 -23.76 1.55 -17.89
CA ALA A 145 -23.64 1.36 -19.34
C ALA A 145 -24.98 1.07 -20.03
N THR A 146 -25.98 0.60 -19.27
CA THR A 146 -27.31 0.22 -19.79
C THR A 146 -28.42 1.22 -19.45
N GLN A 147 -28.08 2.36 -18.85
CA GLN A 147 -28.97 3.50 -18.60
C GLN A 147 -28.78 4.56 -19.68
#